data_AF-A0A8T6E7Q8-F1
#
_entry.id   AF-A0A8T6E7Q8-F1
#
_cell.length_a   1.000
_cell.length_b   1.000
_cell.length_c   1.000
_cell.angle_alpha   90.00
_cell.angle_beta   90.00
_cell.angle_gamma   90.00
#
_symmetry.space_group_name_H-M   'P 1'
#
loop_
_entity.id
_entity.type
_entity.pdbx_description
1 polymer ?
#
loop_
_entity_poly.entity_id
_entity_poly.type
_entity_poly.pdbx_seq_one_letter_code
_entity_poly.pdbx_strand_id
1 'polypeptide(L)'
;MFDSLAAYLQAALTSRRSDRQQRLNHIGIAVVEVEGRRLVSAVLDNSPAFRAGLRRGDRIISVNGGPFHPVYSFNPQPPAIPEPDRQVFRLVFSRGGTEQEVALTPVFNNLFDSYRNAVEASVQQFNVGNKVIGYVRLWGISRNANDLVVLQRVMADLRTTSSLIVDLRNAAGYLDREHLALFLPGDFGDYYSSPLALIIDRSTSGPAEAFARELSRLERVTSVGSATAGGLQPELRADWPLDSTSANDPQFEAALGLLAGLI
;
A
#
# COMPACT_ATOMS: atom_id res chain seq x y z
N MET A 1 -10.83 -19.36 -12.47
CA MET A 1 -9.67 -18.46 -12.30
C MET A 1 -10.18 -17.03 -12.31
N PHE A 2 -9.67 -16.14 -11.46
CA PHE A 2 -10.15 -14.75 -11.42
C PHE A 2 -9.57 -13.93 -12.58
N ASP A 3 -10.24 -12.84 -12.96
CA ASP A 3 -9.84 -11.92 -14.02
C ASP A 3 -9.26 -10.59 -13.49
N SER A 4 -9.29 -10.37 -12.17
CA SER A 4 -8.79 -9.15 -11.54
C SER A 4 -7.88 -9.42 -10.35
N LEU A 5 -6.89 -8.54 -10.14
CA LEU A 5 -6.01 -8.60 -8.96
C LEU A 5 -6.79 -8.42 -7.66
N ALA A 6 -7.85 -7.60 -7.66
CA ALA A 6 -8.72 -7.42 -6.50
C ALA A 6 -9.39 -8.73 -6.07
N ALA A 7 -9.85 -9.55 -7.01
CA ALA A 7 -10.45 -10.85 -6.71
C ALA A 7 -9.41 -11.85 -6.17
N TYR A 8 -8.19 -11.88 -6.71
CA TYR A 8 -7.09 -12.67 -6.14
C TYR A 8 -6.72 -12.24 -4.72
N LEU A 9 -6.67 -10.93 -4.46
CA LEU A 9 -6.41 -10.38 -3.13
C LEU A 9 -7.52 -10.79 -2.15
N GLN A 10 -8.79 -10.63 -2.54
CA GLN A 10 -9.94 -11.03 -1.71
C GLN A 10 -9.93 -12.54 -1.41
N ALA A 11 -9.59 -13.37 -2.40
CA ALA A 11 -9.46 -14.81 -2.21
C ALA A 11 -8.31 -15.16 -1.25
N ALA A 12 -7.17 -14.46 -1.34
CA ALA A 12 -6.05 -14.64 -0.42
C ALA A 12 -6.43 -14.28 1.03
N LEU A 13 -7.25 -13.23 1.23
CA LEU A 13 -7.72 -12.76 2.53
C LEU A 13 -8.73 -13.70 3.22
N THR A 14 -9.58 -14.35 2.42
CA THR A 14 -10.68 -15.19 2.93
C THR A 14 -10.29 -16.66 3.11
N SER A 15 -9.19 -17.09 2.48
CA SER A 15 -8.73 -18.48 2.53
C SER A 15 -8.12 -18.82 3.89
N ARG A 16 -8.76 -19.73 4.65
CA ARG A 16 -8.28 -20.22 5.96
C ARG A 16 -7.10 -21.19 5.89
N ARG A 17 -6.75 -21.72 4.71
CA ARG A 17 -5.61 -22.61 4.52
C ARG A 17 -4.63 -22.02 3.52
N SER A 18 -3.35 -21.97 3.87
CA SER A 18 -2.28 -21.41 3.04
C SER A 18 -2.07 -22.19 1.73
N ASP A 19 -2.36 -23.50 1.71
CA ASP A 19 -2.34 -24.34 0.51
C ASP A 19 -3.41 -23.99 -0.53
N ARG A 20 -4.41 -23.18 -0.15
CA ARG A 20 -5.49 -22.69 -1.02
C ARG A 20 -5.34 -21.23 -1.43
N GLN A 21 -4.35 -20.51 -0.90
CA GLN A 21 -4.06 -19.14 -1.33
C GLN A 21 -3.45 -19.17 -2.73
N GLN A 22 -4.23 -18.77 -3.72
CA GLN A 22 -3.81 -18.79 -5.11
C GLN A 22 -2.62 -17.85 -5.33
N ARG A 23 -1.51 -18.43 -5.77
CA ARG A 23 -0.32 -17.70 -6.23
C ARG A 23 -0.47 -17.39 -7.71
N LEU A 24 0.06 -16.25 -8.13
CA LEU A 24 0.13 -15.86 -9.53
C LEU A 24 1.38 -15.01 -9.78
N ASN A 25 1.77 -14.90 -11.04
CA ASN A 25 2.77 -13.93 -11.45
C ASN A 25 2.14 -12.53 -11.43
N HIS A 26 2.77 -11.60 -10.72
CA HIS A 26 2.33 -10.21 -10.68
C HIS A 26 3.52 -9.26 -10.47
N ILE A 27 3.30 -7.97 -10.72
CA ILE A 27 4.38 -6.96 -10.66
C ILE A 27 4.26 -6.03 -9.45
N GLY A 28 3.20 -6.18 -8.64
CA GLY A 28 3.01 -5.44 -7.39
C GLY A 28 2.40 -4.05 -7.60
N ILE A 29 1.33 -3.99 -8.39
CA ILE A 29 0.55 -2.78 -8.61
C ILE A 29 -0.92 -3.02 -8.26
N ALA A 30 -1.61 -1.95 -7.90
CA ALA A 30 -3.06 -1.87 -7.99
C ALA A 30 -3.42 -1.03 -9.23
N VAL A 31 -4.47 -1.43 -9.93
CA VAL A 31 -4.93 -0.78 -11.17
C VAL A 31 -6.42 -0.56 -11.07
N VAL A 32 -6.86 0.60 -11.53
CA VAL A 32 -8.28 0.91 -11.73
C VAL A 32 -8.53 1.28 -13.18
N GLU A 33 -9.76 1.03 -13.63
CA GLU A 33 -10.19 1.41 -14.97
C GLU A 33 -10.97 2.72 -14.92
N VAL A 34 -10.54 3.71 -15.70
CA VAL A 34 -11.18 5.02 -15.82
C VAL A 34 -11.35 5.30 -17.32
N GLU A 35 -12.59 5.38 -17.78
CA GLU A 35 -12.91 5.64 -19.20
C GLU A 35 -12.19 4.67 -20.16
N GLY A 36 -12.17 3.37 -19.83
CA GLY A 36 -11.49 2.33 -20.62
C GLY A 36 -9.96 2.36 -20.54
N ARG A 37 -9.36 3.26 -19.73
CA ARG A 37 -7.92 3.37 -19.51
C ARG A 37 -7.55 2.71 -18.18
N ARG A 38 -6.45 1.95 -18.16
CA ARG A 38 -5.95 1.27 -16.95
C ARG A 38 -4.87 2.13 -16.29
N LEU A 39 -5.24 2.79 -15.19
CA LEU A 39 -4.33 3.62 -14.41
C LEU A 39 -3.83 2.88 -13.19
N VAL A 40 -2.54 3.02 -12.89
CA VAL A 40 -1.94 2.55 -11.65
C VAL A 40 -2.47 3.39 -10.49
N SER A 41 -3.19 2.76 -9.57
CA SER A 41 -3.68 3.41 -8.35
C SER A 41 -2.70 3.31 -7.19
N ALA A 42 -1.85 2.28 -7.20
CA ALA A 42 -0.83 2.06 -6.18
C ALA A 42 0.30 1.19 -6.71
N VAL A 43 1.50 1.37 -6.17
CA VAL A 43 2.69 0.54 -6.45
C VAL A 43 3.25 0.09 -5.11
N LEU A 44 3.35 -1.22 -4.91
CA LEU A 44 3.83 -1.80 -3.65
C LEU A 44 5.33 -1.54 -3.50
N ASP A 45 5.76 -1.11 -2.31
CA ASP A 45 7.17 -0.88 -1.99
C ASP A 45 8.03 -2.12 -2.27
N ASN A 46 9.20 -1.90 -2.88
CA ASN A 46 10.14 -2.94 -3.28
C ASN A 46 9.54 -4.05 -4.18
N SER A 47 8.45 -3.79 -4.89
CA SER A 47 7.92 -4.66 -5.93
C SER A 47 8.71 -4.56 -7.26
N PRO A 48 8.52 -5.49 -8.21
CA PRO A 48 9.06 -5.32 -9.57
C PRO A 48 8.67 -3.99 -10.22
N ALA A 49 7.42 -3.56 -10.07
CA ALA A 49 6.94 -2.30 -10.61
C ALA A 49 7.59 -1.08 -9.94
N PHE A 50 7.78 -1.13 -8.61
CA PHE A 50 8.50 -0.09 -7.87
C PHE A 50 9.94 0.05 -8.37
N ARG A 51 10.67 -1.06 -8.49
CA ARG A 51 12.05 -1.07 -8.99
C ARG A 51 12.17 -0.63 -10.45
N ALA A 52 11.13 -0.88 -11.25
CA ALA A 52 11.02 -0.40 -12.63
C ALA A 52 10.62 1.09 -12.72
N GLY A 53 10.35 1.76 -11.60
CA GLY A 53 10.02 3.18 -11.55
C GLY A 53 8.59 3.52 -11.96
N LEU A 54 7.67 2.54 -11.95
CA LEU A 54 6.24 2.83 -12.08
C LEU A 54 5.75 3.65 -10.88
N ARG A 55 4.75 4.47 -11.13
CA ARG A 55 4.14 5.38 -10.15
C ARG A 55 2.63 5.34 -10.26
N ARG A 56 1.97 5.77 -9.19
CA ARG A 56 0.55 6.10 -9.23
C ARG A 56 0.29 7.13 -10.35
N GLY A 57 -0.82 6.96 -11.07
CA GLY A 57 -1.20 7.79 -12.21
C GLY A 57 -0.63 7.34 -13.56
N ASP A 58 0.31 6.40 -13.59
CA ASP A 58 0.77 5.82 -14.85
C ASP A 58 -0.37 5.10 -15.57
N ARG A 59 -0.54 5.37 -16.87
CA ARG A 59 -1.46 4.63 -17.72
C ARG A 59 -0.73 3.47 -18.37
N ILE A 60 -1.07 2.24 -18.04
CA ILE A 60 -0.46 1.06 -18.67
C ILE A 60 -1.09 0.81 -20.04
N ILE A 61 -0.25 0.61 -21.05
CA ILE A 61 -0.65 0.48 -22.45
C ILE A 61 -0.57 -0.99 -22.88
N SER A 62 0.64 -1.57 -22.80
CA SER A 62 0.90 -2.90 -23.34
C SER A 62 1.94 -3.65 -22.52
N VAL A 63 1.90 -4.97 -22.63
CA VAL A 63 2.93 -5.88 -22.12
C VAL A 63 3.35 -6.82 -23.24
N ASN A 64 4.66 -6.89 -23.52
CA ASN A 64 5.24 -7.67 -24.63
C ASN A 64 4.54 -7.38 -25.98
N GLY A 65 4.19 -6.12 -26.23
CA GLY A 65 3.50 -5.66 -27.45
C GLY A 65 1.99 -6.01 -27.52
N GLY A 66 1.45 -6.79 -26.58
CA GLY A 66 0.02 -7.08 -26.49
C GLY A 66 -0.72 -6.14 -25.54
N PRO A 67 -2.07 -6.01 -25.66
CA PRO A 67 -2.86 -5.21 -24.72
C PRO A 67 -2.60 -5.62 -23.27
N PHE A 68 -2.34 -4.64 -22.41
CA PHE A 68 -2.13 -4.92 -20.99
C PHE A 68 -3.38 -5.52 -20.38
N HIS A 69 -3.24 -6.58 -19.57
CA HIS A 69 -4.24 -7.11 -18.66
C HIS A 69 -3.59 -7.47 -17.31
N PRO A 70 -4.13 -7.02 -16.17
CA PRO A 70 -3.43 -7.07 -14.88
C PRO A 70 -3.13 -8.51 -14.39
N VAL A 71 -3.94 -9.49 -14.79
CA VAL A 71 -3.70 -10.93 -14.54
C VAL A 71 -3.06 -11.61 -15.76
N TYR A 72 -3.79 -11.70 -16.87
CA TYR A 72 -3.41 -12.51 -18.04
C TYR A 72 -2.14 -12.07 -18.76
N SER A 73 -1.68 -10.81 -18.67
CA SER A 73 -0.40 -10.42 -19.29
C SER A 73 0.80 -11.16 -18.70
N PHE A 74 0.72 -11.61 -17.45
CA PHE A 74 1.79 -12.33 -16.76
C PHE A 74 1.42 -13.80 -16.50
N ASN A 75 0.21 -14.21 -16.89
CA ASN A 75 -0.33 -15.55 -16.66
C ASN A 75 -1.11 -16.00 -17.91
N PRO A 76 -0.47 -16.11 -19.10
CA PRO A 76 -1.16 -16.27 -20.39
C PRO A 76 -1.82 -17.64 -20.56
N GLN A 77 -1.26 -18.68 -19.95
CA GLN A 77 -1.88 -19.99 -19.84
C GLN A 77 -2.19 -20.22 -18.37
N PRO A 78 -3.46 -20.19 -17.95
CA PRO A 78 -3.87 -20.73 -16.67
C PRO A 78 -3.53 -22.22 -16.64
N PRO A 79 -2.47 -22.71 -15.97
CA PRO A 79 -2.49 -24.12 -15.67
C PRO A 79 -3.52 -24.28 -14.53
N ALA A 80 -4.06 -25.49 -14.36
CA ALA A 80 -4.78 -25.80 -13.12
C ALA A 80 -3.90 -25.56 -11.86
N ILE A 81 -2.57 -25.49 -12.04
CA ILE A 81 -1.54 -25.23 -11.04
C ILE A 81 -0.59 -24.13 -11.58
N PRO A 82 -0.68 -22.87 -11.11
CA PRO A 82 0.20 -21.80 -11.57
C PRO A 82 1.68 -22.13 -11.34
N GLU A 83 2.55 -21.85 -12.31
CA GLU A 83 3.99 -22.00 -12.20
C GLU A 83 4.69 -20.63 -12.14
N PRO A 84 5.82 -20.51 -11.43
CA PRO A 84 6.59 -19.28 -11.39
C PRO A 84 7.15 -18.95 -12.77
N ASP A 85 6.78 -17.77 -13.29
CA ASP A 85 7.36 -17.22 -14.51
C ASP A 85 8.47 -16.23 -14.14
N ARG A 86 9.68 -16.49 -14.62
CA ARG A 86 10.87 -15.66 -14.41
C ARG A 86 11.29 -14.91 -15.66
N GLN A 87 10.47 -14.94 -16.71
CA GLN A 87 10.71 -14.22 -17.94
C GLN A 87 10.72 -12.70 -17.67
N VAL A 88 11.54 -11.99 -18.45
CA VAL A 88 11.52 -10.53 -18.52
C VAL A 88 10.38 -10.10 -19.43
N PHE A 89 9.48 -9.26 -18.90
CA PHE A 89 8.38 -8.65 -19.62
C PHE A 89 8.73 -7.19 -19.93
N ARG A 90 8.39 -6.73 -21.14
CA ARG A 90 8.45 -5.31 -21.54
C ARG A 90 7.09 -4.67 -21.31
N LEU A 91 7.02 -3.73 -20.39
CA LEU A 91 5.80 -2.98 -20.09
C LEU A 91 5.92 -1.56 -20.66
N VAL A 92 4.93 -1.16 -21.45
CA VAL A 92 4.80 0.20 -21.97
C VAL A 92 3.72 0.92 -21.19
N PHE A 93 4.04 2.11 -20.69
CA PHE A 93 3.10 2.97 -19.98
C PHE A 93 3.27 4.44 -20.39
N SER A 94 2.27 5.25 -20.11
CA SER A 94 2.27 6.69 -20.38
C SER A 94 2.22 7.46 -19.06
N ARG A 95 3.16 8.38 -18.87
CA ARG A 95 3.22 9.34 -17.75
C ARG A 95 3.27 10.75 -18.29
N GLY A 96 2.31 11.60 -17.90
CA GLY A 96 2.24 12.98 -18.40
C GLY A 96 2.16 13.07 -19.93
N GLY A 97 1.51 12.09 -20.57
CA GLY A 97 1.42 11.99 -22.03
C GLY A 97 2.67 11.44 -22.74
N THR A 98 3.76 11.17 -22.02
CA THR A 98 4.98 10.59 -22.59
C THR A 98 4.99 9.07 -22.37
N GLU A 99 5.17 8.31 -23.45
CA GLU A 99 5.32 6.85 -23.38
C GLU A 99 6.73 6.45 -22.91
N GLN A 100 6.78 5.43 -22.07
CA GLN A 100 7.98 4.86 -21.49
C GLN A 100 7.88 3.34 -21.57
N GLU A 101 9.01 2.69 -21.85
CA GLU A 101 9.12 1.24 -21.82
C GLU A 101 10.09 0.82 -20.70
N VAL A 102 9.67 -0.18 -19.92
CA VAL A 102 10.50 -0.76 -18.86
C VAL A 102 10.50 -2.28 -18.96
N ALA A 103 11.65 -2.88 -18.62
CA ALA A 103 11.79 -4.31 -18.47
C ALA A 103 11.65 -4.70 -17.00
N LEU A 104 10.83 -5.70 -16.70
CA LEU A 104 10.63 -6.20 -15.34
C LEU A 104 10.41 -7.71 -15.32
N THR A 105 10.68 -8.34 -14.17
CA THR A 105 10.38 -9.75 -13.93
C THR A 105 9.29 -9.85 -12.87
N PRO A 106 8.15 -10.50 -13.14
CA PRO A 106 7.10 -10.72 -12.16
C PRO A 106 7.61 -11.51 -10.95
N VAL A 107 6.95 -11.33 -9.81
CA VAL A 107 7.08 -12.23 -8.67
C VAL A 107 5.96 -13.26 -8.72
N PHE A 108 6.26 -14.49 -8.29
CA PHE A 108 5.28 -15.56 -8.17
C PHE A 108 4.87 -15.76 -6.71
N ASN A 109 3.80 -15.07 -6.30
CA ASN A 109 3.36 -15.05 -4.92
C ASN A 109 1.83 -14.96 -4.83
N ASN A 110 1.24 -15.22 -3.67
CA ASN A 110 -0.13 -14.75 -3.44
C ASN A 110 -0.09 -13.23 -3.17
N LEU A 111 -1.15 -12.52 -3.57
CA LEU A 111 -1.14 -11.05 -3.52
C LEU A 111 -1.05 -10.50 -2.11
N PHE A 112 -1.69 -11.16 -1.13
CA PHE A 112 -1.66 -10.67 0.23
C PHE A 112 -0.25 -10.73 0.81
N ASP A 113 0.51 -11.79 0.56
CA ASP A 113 1.91 -11.88 0.96
C ASP A 113 2.77 -10.76 0.36
N SER A 114 2.50 -10.37 -0.87
CA SER A 114 3.19 -9.24 -1.49
C SER A 114 2.81 -7.89 -0.85
N TYR A 115 1.55 -7.73 -0.40
CA TYR A 115 1.14 -6.57 0.41
C TYR A 115 1.84 -6.59 1.77
N ARG A 116 1.91 -7.74 2.45
CA ARG A 116 2.61 -7.89 3.73
C ARG A 116 4.10 -7.53 3.63
N ASN A 117 4.79 -8.07 2.63
CA ASN A 117 6.20 -7.77 2.39
C ASN A 117 6.43 -6.29 2.09
N ALA A 118 5.48 -5.62 1.43
CA ALA A 118 5.55 -4.19 1.14
C ALA A 118 5.43 -3.33 2.40
N VAL A 119 4.83 -3.82 3.49
CA VAL A 119 4.77 -3.08 4.77
C VAL A 119 6.17 -2.88 5.33
N GLU A 120 6.94 -3.96 5.49
CA GLU A 120 8.32 -3.89 5.97
C GLU A 120 9.21 -3.07 5.04
N ALA A 121 9.03 -3.24 3.72
CA ALA A 121 9.80 -2.49 2.72
C ALA A 121 9.47 -0.99 2.67
N SER A 122 8.33 -0.56 3.20
CA SER A 122 7.92 0.85 3.21
C SER A 122 8.59 1.68 4.29
N VAL A 123 9.19 1.04 5.31
CA VAL A 123 9.68 1.70 6.52
C VAL A 123 10.80 2.68 6.18
N GLN A 124 10.62 3.93 6.57
CA GLN A 124 11.58 5.01 6.35
C GLN A 124 11.72 5.88 7.59
N GLN A 125 12.84 6.59 7.69
CA GLN A 125 13.06 7.63 8.71
C GLN A 125 13.69 8.86 8.06
N PHE A 126 13.19 10.03 8.41
CA PHE A 126 13.60 11.31 7.85
C PHE A 126 14.14 12.22 8.95
N ASN A 127 15.29 12.84 8.73
CA ASN A 127 15.83 13.85 9.64
C ASN A 127 15.28 15.23 9.24
N VAL A 128 14.57 15.89 10.15
CA VAL A 128 14.04 17.25 9.95
C VAL A 128 14.41 18.11 11.15
N GLY A 129 15.42 18.97 10.98
CA GLY A 129 16.00 19.73 12.08
C GLY A 129 16.56 18.80 13.16
N ASN A 130 16.04 18.91 14.38
CA ASN A 130 16.39 18.04 15.51
C ASN A 130 15.40 16.86 15.70
N LYS A 131 14.43 16.68 14.79
CA LYS A 131 13.45 15.60 14.84
C LYS A 131 13.84 14.48 13.90
N VAL A 132 13.54 13.26 14.30
CA VAL A 132 13.50 12.09 13.40
C VAL A 132 12.03 11.74 13.19
N ILE A 133 11.55 11.78 11.95
CA ILE A 133 10.18 11.42 11.59
C ILE A 133 10.20 10.03 10.97
N GLY A 134 9.52 9.08 11.61
CA GLY A 134 9.30 7.75 11.05
C GLY A 134 8.20 7.73 10.00
N TYR A 135 8.23 6.74 9.12
CA TYR A 135 7.16 6.44 8.18
C TYR A 135 6.98 4.94 8.04
N VAL A 136 5.72 4.50 7.98
CA VAL A 136 5.34 3.14 7.62
C VAL A 136 4.03 3.17 6.84
N ARG A 137 3.93 2.34 5.81
CA ARG A 137 2.71 2.11 5.06
C ARG A 137 2.14 0.73 5.34
N LEU A 138 0.94 0.68 5.89
CA LEU A 138 0.27 -0.56 6.23
C LEU A 138 -0.51 -1.09 5.02
N TRP A 139 0.19 -1.56 4.00
CA TRP A 139 -0.40 -2.23 2.84
C TRP A 139 -1.28 -3.41 3.23
N GLY A 140 -0.77 -4.33 4.05
CA GLY A 140 -1.48 -5.54 4.46
C GLY A 140 -1.56 -5.66 5.98
N ILE A 141 -2.76 -5.62 6.55
CA ILE A 141 -2.99 -5.87 7.98
C ILE A 141 -3.39 -7.34 8.16
N SER A 142 -2.51 -8.14 8.75
CA SER A 142 -2.58 -9.61 8.68
C SER A 142 -3.16 -10.26 9.93
N ARG A 143 -3.93 -11.34 9.75
CA ARG A 143 -4.39 -12.23 10.85
C ARG A 143 -3.32 -13.18 11.36
N ASN A 144 -2.19 -13.29 10.67
CA ASN A 144 -1.16 -14.26 10.99
C ASN A 144 -0.31 -13.75 12.15
N ALA A 145 -0.13 -14.58 13.19
CA ALA A 145 0.64 -14.20 14.37
C ALA A 145 2.11 -13.84 14.04
N ASN A 146 2.73 -14.48 13.06
CA ASN A 146 4.10 -14.15 12.67
C ASN A 146 4.18 -12.75 12.03
N ASP A 147 3.17 -12.37 11.25
CA ASP A 147 3.10 -11.03 10.66
C ASP A 147 2.88 -9.95 11.71
N LEU A 148 2.08 -10.25 12.74
CA LEU A 148 1.92 -9.37 13.89
C LEU A 148 3.25 -9.18 14.63
N VAL A 149 4.04 -10.25 14.83
CA VAL A 149 5.38 -10.15 15.44
C VAL A 149 6.33 -9.30 14.59
N VAL A 150 6.28 -9.44 13.26
CA VAL A 150 7.07 -8.59 12.35
C VAL A 150 6.63 -7.12 12.48
N LEU A 151 5.32 -6.85 12.48
CA LEU A 151 4.79 -5.49 12.65
C LEU A 151 5.15 -4.91 14.02
N GLN A 152 5.09 -5.71 15.09
CA GLN A 152 5.54 -5.31 16.43
C GLN A 152 7.00 -4.87 16.44
N ARG A 153 7.88 -5.60 15.74
CA ARG A 153 9.30 -5.25 15.62
C ARG A 153 9.50 -3.95 14.84
N VAL A 154 8.85 -3.81 13.69
CA VAL A 154 8.86 -2.57 12.90
C VAL A 154 8.43 -1.38 13.77
N MET A 155 7.32 -1.54 14.50
CA MET A 155 6.82 -0.50 15.39
C MET A 155 7.78 -0.21 16.54
N ALA A 156 8.42 -1.23 17.12
CA ALA A 156 9.42 -1.07 18.17
C ALA A 156 10.62 -0.25 17.70
N ASP A 157 11.12 -0.49 16.48
CA ASP A 157 12.20 0.30 15.90
C ASP A 157 11.78 1.76 15.69
N LEU A 158 10.55 1.97 15.18
CA LEU A 158 9.99 3.30 14.94
C LEU A 158 9.69 4.08 16.22
N ARG A 159 9.54 3.46 17.39
CA ARG A 159 9.29 4.17 18.68
C ARG A 159 10.31 5.24 19.01
N THR A 160 11.53 5.06 18.56
CA THR A 160 12.64 5.98 18.85
C THR A 160 12.52 7.30 18.07
N THR A 161 11.61 7.37 17.09
CA THR A 161 11.34 8.57 16.30
C THR A 161 10.53 9.60 17.11
N SER A 162 10.76 10.87 16.79
CA SER A 162 10.05 12.01 17.41
C SER A 162 8.57 12.06 17.04
N SER A 163 8.21 11.53 15.88
CA SER A 163 6.84 11.47 15.37
C SER A 163 6.75 10.47 14.21
N LEU A 164 5.56 9.99 13.89
CA LEU A 164 5.35 8.92 12.91
C LEU A 164 4.28 9.29 11.88
N ILE A 165 4.55 8.99 10.62
CA ILE A 165 3.54 8.95 9.57
C ILE A 165 3.10 7.50 9.38
N VAL A 166 1.80 7.25 9.50
CA VAL A 166 1.18 5.96 9.16
C VAL A 166 0.33 6.14 7.93
N ASP A 167 0.64 5.41 6.87
CA ASP A 167 -0.10 5.48 5.60
C ASP A 167 -1.04 4.27 5.46
N LEU A 168 -2.34 4.54 5.39
CA LEU A 168 -3.41 3.54 5.26
C LEU A 168 -4.02 3.50 3.86
N ARG A 169 -3.42 4.16 2.87
CA ARG A 169 -3.94 4.18 1.50
C ARG A 169 -3.73 2.82 0.84
N ASN A 170 -4.76 2.31 0.21
CA ASN A 170 -4.82 0.98 -0.43
C ASN A 170 -4.54 -0.18 0.53
N ALA A 171 -4.70 0.05 1.83
CA ALA A 171 -4.55 -0.98 2.84
C ALA A 171 -5.63 -2.06 2.69
N ALA A 172 -5.23 -3.32 2.78
CA ALA A 172 -6.10 -4.48 2.72
C ALA A 172 -5.87 -5.38 3.93
N GLY A 173 -6.85 -6.22 4.26
CA GLY A 173 -6.66 -7.24 5.29
C GLY A 173 -7.70 -7.20 6.40
N TYR A 174 -7.23 -7.25 7.63
CA TYR A 174 -8.03 -7.44 8.83
C TYR A 174 -7.55 -6.55 9.96
N LEU A 175 -8.46 -6.19 10.87
CA LEU A 175 -8.14 -5.44 12.07
C LEU A 175 -8.64 -6.20 13.31
N ASP A 176 -7.78 -6.30 14.31
CA ASP A 176 -8.11 -6.78 15.66
C ASP A 176 -7.52 -5.82 16.72
N ARG A 177 -7.65 -6.23 17.99
CA ARG A 177 -7.20 -5.43 19.14
C ARG A 177 -5.68 -5.36 19.22
N GLU A 178 -4.99 -6.42 18.79
CA GLU A 178 -3.55 -6.53 18.83
C GLU A 178 -2.88 -5.54 17.87
N HIS A 179 -3.49 -5.28 16.71
CA HIS A 179 -3.07 -4.20 15.82
C HIS A 179 -3.28 -2.81 16.45
N LEU A 180 -4.43 -2.59 17.09
CA LEU A 180 -4.76 -1.33 17.76
C LEU A 180 -3.84 -1.07 18.96
N ALA A 181 -3.45 -2.12 19.70
CA ALA A 181 -2.57 -2.04 20.85
C ALA A 181 -1.18 -1.46 20.53
N LEU A 182 -0.75 -1.50 19.26
CA LEU A 182 0.49 -0.85 18.83
C LEU A 182 0.45 0.68 18.91
N PHE A 183 -0.76 1.25 19.01
CA PHE A 183 -1.00 2.70 18.97
C PHE A 183 -1.86 3.22 20.13
N LEU A 184 -2.58 2.35 20.83
CA LEU A 184 -3.44 2.73 21.95
C LEU A 184 -2.76 2.42 23.29
N PRO A 185 -2.92 3.29 24.31
CA PRO A 185 -2.53 2.94 25.67
C PRO A 185 -3.37 1.74 26.15
N GLY A 186 -2.73 0.78 26.82
CA GLY A 186 -3.42 -0.37 27.39
C GLY A 186 -2.47 -1.39 28.01
N ASP A 187 -3.04 -2.51 28.47
CA ASP A 187 -2.31 -3.56 29.20
C ASP A 187 -1.45 -4.47 28.30
N PHE A 188 -1.50 -4.27 26.97
CA PHE A 188 -0.92 -5.18 25.97
C PHE A 188 0.54 -4.87 25.60
N GLY A 189 1.25 -4.15 26.47
CA GLY A 189 2.65 -3.78 26.29
C GLY A 189 2.82 -2.34 25.79
N ASP A 190 4.03 -2.03 25.34
CA ASP A 190 4.33 -0.68 24.88
C ASP A 190 3.51 -0.34 23.61
N TYR A 191 3.01 0.90 23.51
CA TYR A 191 2.38 1.48 22.28
C TYR A 191 3.12 2.74 21.78
N TYR A 192 3.07 3.04 20.47
CA TYR A 192 3.70 4.26 19.93
C TYR A 192 2.96 5.48 20.46
N SER A 193 3.60 6.36 21.22
CA SER A 193 2.93 7.43 21.98
C SER A 193 3.23 8.86 21.51
N SER A 194 4.20 9.04 20.61
CA SER A 194 4.57 10.36 20.06
C SER A 194 3.53 10.87 19.04
N PRO A 195 3.58 12.14 18.59
CA PRO A 195 2.69 12.66 17.56
C PRO A 195 2.66 11.80 16.29
N LEU A 196 1.48 11.64 15.70
CA LEU A 196 1.26 10.76 14.55
C LEU A 196 0.42 11.46 13.48
N ALA A 197 0.90 11.45 12.24
CA ALA A 197 0.10 11.82 11.07
C ALA A 197 -0.44 10.56 10.40
N LEU A 198 -1.75 10.49 10.18
CA LEU A 198 -2.41 9.35 9.58
C LEU A 198 -2.88 9.68 8.16
N ILE A 199 -2.24 9.10 7.15
CA ILE A 199 -2.63 9.34 5.75
C ILE A 199 -3.80 8.43 5.37
N ILE A 200 -4.90 9.05 4.94
CA ILE A 200 -6.11 8.38 4.48
C ILE A 200 -6.61 8.97 3.16
N ASP A 201 -7.22 8.13 2.33
CA ASP A 201 -7.92 8.59 1.13
C ASP A 201 -9.13 7.70 0.82
N ARG A 202 -9.76 7.91 -0.35
CA ARG A 202 -10.89 7.09 -0.80
C ARG A 202 -10.57 5.59 -0.86
N SER A 203 -9.30 5.21 -1.05
CA SER A 203 -8.88 3.81 -1.08
C SER A 203 -8.71 3.19 0.31
N THR A 204 -8.59 4.01 1.37
CA THR A 204 -8.69 3.55 2.76
C THR A 204 -10.13 3.11 3.02
N SER A 205 -10.34 1.81 3.24
CA SER A 205 -11.68 1.23 3.34
C SER A 205 -11.71 0.02 4.29
N GLY A 206 -12.92 -0.43 4.63
CA GLY A 206 -13.12 -1.65 5.43
C GLY A 206 -12.34 -1.64 6.75
N PRO A 207 -11.53 -2.68 7.04
CA PRO A 207 -10.72 -2.74 8.25
C PRO A 207 -9.71 -1.60 8.40
N ALA A 208 -9.12 -1.09 7.31
CA ALA A 208 -8.20 0.05 7.39
C ALA A 208 -8.93 1.34 7.74
N GLU A 209 -10.15 1.54 7.25
CA GLU A 209 -10.97 2.69 7.67
C GLU A 209 -11.43 2.56 9.13
N ALA A 210 -11.81 1.35 9.57
CA ALA A 210 -12.10 1.11 10.98
C ALA A 210 -10.88 1.45 11.85
N PHE A 211 -9.68 1.06 11.42
CA PHE A 211 -8.43 1.40 12.10
C PHE A 211 -8.25 2.91 12.17
N ALA A 212 -8.42 3.61 11.04
CA ALA A 212 -8.33 5.06 11.00
C ALA A 212 -9.30 5.74 11.95
N ARG A 213 -10.56 5.25 12.04
CA ARG A 213 -11.57 5.79 12.96
C ARG A 213 -11.18 5.63 14.43
N GLU A 214 -10.58 4.50 14.81
CA GLU A 214 -10.10 4.30 16.17
C GLU A 214 -8.94 5.25 16.51
N LEU A 215 -7.96 5.37 15.61
CA LEU A 215 -6.79 6.25 15.83
C LEU A 215 -7.14 7.73 15.83
N SER A 216 -8.09 8.15 14.99
CA SER A 216 -8.50 9.57 14.90
C SER A 216 -9.21 10.09 16.16
N ARG A 217 -9.48 9.23 17.16
CA ARG A 217 -9.99 9.66 18.46
C ARG A 217 -8.89 10.14 19.42
N LEU A 218 -7.63 9.92 19.09
CA LEU A 218 -6.50 10.29 19.93
C LEU A 218 -6.05 11.71 19.62
N GLU A 219 -5.90 12.56 20.64
CA GLU A 219 -5.47 13.96 20.48
C GLU A 219 -4.11 14.12 19.80
N ARG A 220 -3.25 13.11 19.89
CA ARG A 220 -1.91 13.09 19.27
C ARG A 220 -1.90 12.64 17.80
N VAL A 221 -3.05 12.24 17.25
CA VAL A 221 -3.19 11.77 15.87
C VAL A 221 -3.87 12.86 15.06
N THR A 222 -3.29 13.20 13.92
CA THR A 222 -3.93 14.09 12.94
C THR A 222 -4.05 13.37 11.62
N SER A 223 -5.28 13.21 11.14
CA SER A 223 -5.57 12.60 9.84
C SER A 223 -5.33 13.56 8.67
N VAL A 224 -4.65 13.09 7.62
CA VAL A 224 -4.25 13.88 6.45
C VAL A 224 -4.73 13.19 5.17
N GLY A 225 -5.27 13.94 4.22
CA GLY A 225 -5.57 13.45 2.87
C GLY A 225 -6.97 13.80 2.36
N SER A 226 -7.74 12.80 1.94
CA SER A 226 -9.10 12.99 1.41
C SER A 226 -10.12 12.07 2.07
N ALA A 227 -11.41 12.38 1.94
CA ALA A 227 -12.47 11.55 2.50
C ALA A 227 -12.37 10.08 2.05
N THR A 228 -12.52 9.17 3.01
CA THR A 228 -12.56 7.72 2.74
C THR A 228 -13.86 7.30 2.07
N ALA A 229 -13.91 6.08 1.51
CA ALA A 229 -15.13 5.57 0.87
C ALA A 229 -16.33 5.45 1.84
N GLY A 230 -16.09 5.15 3.11
CA GLY A 230 -17.11 5.14 4.17
C GLY A 230 -17.32 6.49 4.86
N GLY A 231 -16.72 7.56 4.34
CA GLY A 231 -17.04 8.94 4.73
C GLY A 231 -16.27 9.50 5.92
N LEU A 232 -15.22 8.84 6.41
CA LEU A 232 -14.29 9.45 7.37
C LEU A 232 -13.64 10.67 6.71
N GLN A 233 -13.75 11.84 7.33
CA GLN A 233 -13.11 13.07 6.87
C GLN A 233 -11.72 13.19 7.51
N PRO A 234 -10.70 13.58 6.74
CA PRO A 234 -9.41 13.95 7.32
C PRO A 234 -9.53 15.31 8.02
N GLU A 235 -8.73 15.51 9.06
CA GLU A 235 -8.59 16.81 9.73
C GLU A 235 -7.84 17.81 8.84
N LEU A 236 -6.78 17.37 8.17
CA LEU A 236 -6.04 18.15 7.19
C LEU A 236 -6.31 17.64 5.78
N ARG A 237 -6.99 18.44 4.96
CA ARG A 237 -7.27 18.08 3.56
C ARG A 237 -6.02 18.25 2.69
N ALA A 238 -5.68 17.21 1.96
CA ALA A 238 -4.68 17.21 0.89
C ALA A 238 -5.17 16.29 -0.23
N ASP A 239 -5.60 16.88 -1.35
CA ASP A 239 -6.12 16.11 -2.47
C ASP A 239 -4.98 15.54 -3.33
N TRP A 240 -5.11 14.27 -3.71
CA TRP A 240 -4.20 13.62 -4.66
C TRP A 240 -5.01 12.94 -5.76
N PRO A 241 -5.40 13.67 -6.81
CA PRO A 241 -6.14 13.10 -7.94
C PRO A 241 -5.38 11.92 -8.58
N LEU A 242 -6.10 10.90 -9.05
CA LEU A 242 -5.49 9.68 -9.60
C LEU A 242 -4.68 9.94 -10.86
N ASP A 243 -5.12 10.88 -11.67
CA ASP A 243 -4.49 11.34 -12.90
C ASP A 243 -3.33 12.33 -12.66
N SER A 244 -3.02 12.63 -11.39
CA SER A 244 -1.84 13.43 -11.05
C SER A 244 -0.57 12.71 -11.48
N THR A 245 0.25 13.42 -12.24
CA THR A 245 1.57 12.95 -12.72
C THR A 245 2.73 13.58 -11.96
N SER A 246 2.41 14.30 -10.87
CA SER A 246 3.40 14.88 -9.96
C SER A 246 4.37 13.80 -9.48
N ALA A 247 5.66 14.13 -9.48
CA ALA A 247 6.67 13.27 -8.87
C ALA A 247 6.52 13.20 -7.34
N ASN A 248 5.92 14.23 -6.74
CA ASN A 248 5.73 14.36 -5.30
C ASN A 248 4.33 13.90 -4.91
N ASP A 249 4.23 13.30 -3.72
CA ASP A 249 2.98 12.89 -3.09
C ASP A 249 2.49 14.00 -2.14
N PRO A 250 1.47 14.79 -2.51
CA PRO A 250 1.03 15.94 -1.72
C PRO A 250 0.47 15.55 -0.33
N GLN A 251 -0.02 14.32 -0.16
CA GLN A 251 -0.53 13.86 1.14
C GLN A 251 0.62 13.48 2.07
N PHE A 252 1.66 12.86 1.53
CA PHE A 252 2.91 12.63 2.25
C PHE A 252 3.59 13.95 2.64
N GLU A 253 3.73 14.90 1.71
CA GLU A 253 4.33 16.21 1.97
C GLU A 253 3.55 16.99 3.05
N ALA A 254 2.21 16.94 3.01
CA ALA A 254 1.38 17.55 4.04
C ALA A 254 1.59 16.90 5.42
N ALA A 255 1.63 15.56 5.48
CA ALA A 255 1.89 14.83 6.72
C ALA A 255 3.30 15.12 7.28
N LEU A 256 4.30 15.17 6.41
CA LEU A 256 5.68 15.51 6.78
C LEU A 256 5.78 16.95 7.27
N GLY A 257 5.19 17.90 6.56
CA GLY A 257 5.14 19.32 6.93
C GLY A 257 4.47 19.54 8.28
N LEU A 258 3.34 18.85 8.54
CA LEU A 258 2.63 18.90 9.81
C LEU A 258 3.55 18.49 10.97
N LEU A 259 4.18 17.31 10.87
CA LEU A 259 5.02 16.78 11.94
C LEU A 259 6.34 17.55 12.10
N ALA A 260 6.84 18.14 11.02
CA ALA A 260 7.96 19.07 11.05
C ALA A 260 7.60 20.38 11.78
N GLY A 261 6.32 20.78 11.82
CA GLY A 261 5.85 22.06 12.36
C GLY A 261 5.96 23.19 11.35
N LEU A 262 5.78 22.88 10.07
CA LEU A 262 5.91 23.81 8.93
C LEU A 262 4.56 24.34 8.43
N ILE A 263 3.45 23.76 8.88
CA ILE A 263 2.08 24.11 8.52
C ILE A 263 1.17 24.11 9.75
#